data_AF-B9J2B6-F1
#
_entry.id   AF-B9J2B6-F1
#
_cell.length_a   1.000
_cell.length_b   1.000
_cell.length_c   1.000
_cell.angle_alpha   90.00
_cell.angle_beta   90.00
_cell.angle_gamma   90.00
#
_symmetry.space_group_name_H-M   'P 1'
#
loop_
_entity.id
_entity.type
_entity.pdbx_description
1 polymer ?
#
loop_
_entity_poly.entity_id
_entity_poly.type
_entity_poly.pdbx_seq_one_letter_code
_entity_poly.pdbx_strand_id
1 'polypeptide(L)'
;MTKTKFEKVLLIVNPKAGQGDLHTNLTKIVPPLAAAFPDLHILHTKKQGDATKYCQEFASKVDLIIVFGGDGTVFECTNGLAPLETRPTLAIIPGGTCNDFSRTLGVPQNIAEAAKLITKEHVKPVDVAKANGQHFLNFWGIGLVSEVSNNIDAEEKAKLGKIGYYLSTIRTVKNAETFPVKITYDGQVYEDEAVLVMVGNGEYLGGIPSFIPNVKCDDGTLDIFVVKSTGIQAFKDYIGKKLFEDSNENDIFHVKAKSIHIETEEEKEVDTDGESSLHTPCHIEVLQGHFTMIYNPAVV
;
A
#
# COMPACT_ATOMS: atom_id res chain seq x y z
N MET A 1 -18.64 21.94 22.71
CA MET A 1 -17.77 20.79 22.39
C MET A 1 -18.43 20.05 21.25
N THR A 2 -17.78 19.99 20.10
CA THR A 2 -18.27 19.22 18.95
C THR A 2 -18.29 17.75 19.36
N LYS A 3 -19.39 17.05 19.11
CA LYS A 3 -19.51 15.62 19.40
C LYS A 3 -18.51 14.86 18.53
N THR A 4 -17.61 14.09 19.15
CA THR A 4 -16.65 13.25 18.42
C THR A 4 -17.39 12.20 17.59
N LYS A 5 -16.84 11.86 16.43
CA LYS A 5 -17.27 10.72 15.61
C LYS A 5 -16.86 9.37 16.20
N PHE A 6 -15.89 9.36 17.11
CA PHE A 6 -15.27 8.15 17.62
C PHE A 6 -15.37 8.12 19.15
N GLU A 7 -16.32 7.35 19.67
CA GLU A 7 -16.51 7.18 21.11
C GLU A 7 -15.40 6.29 21.68
N LYS A 8 -15.05 5.22 20.95
CA LYS A 8 -14.05 4.22 21.36
C LYS A 8 -12.94 4.09 20.32
N VAL A 9 -11.69 4.20 20.79
CA VAL A 9 -10.51 4.20 19.92
C VAL A 9 -9.52 3.14 20.36
N LEU A 10 -9.00 2.36 19.40
CA LEU A 10 -7.88 1.47 19.60
C LEU A 10 -6.62 2.01 18.91
N LEU A 11 -5.54 2.16 19.66
CA LEU A 11 -4.19 2.39 19.12
C LEU A 11 -3.39 1.09 19.17
N ILE A 12 -3.08 0.54 17.99
CA ILE A 12 -2.16 -0.58 17.80
C ILE A 12 -0.75 -0.01 17.58
N VAL A 13 0.19 -0.42 18.43
CA VAL A 13 1.58 0.04 18.43
C VAL A 13 2.48 -1.12 18.03
N ASN A 14 3.24 -0.96 16.95
CA ASN A 14 4.40 -1.81 16.69
C ASN A 14 5.62 -1.25 17.44
N PRO A 15 6.14 -1.93 18.49
CA PRO A 15 7.23 -1.38 19.29
C PRO A 15 8.56 -1.18 18.54
N LYS A 16 8.74 -1.86 17.40
CA LYS A 16 9.92 -1.74 16.55
C LYS A 16 9.82 -0.59 15.55
N ALA A 17 8.66 0.05 15.43
CA ALA A 17 8.45 1.17 14.53
C ALA A 17 9.14 2.46 15.04
N GLY A 18 9.37 3.41 14.14
CA GLY A 18 9.93 4.72 14.44
C GLY A 18 11.36 4.65 15.01
N GLN A 19 12.20 3.80 14.42
CA GLN A 19 13.60 3.55 14.84
C GLN A 19 13.74 2.88 16.22
N GLY A 20 12.67 2.31 16.77
CA GLY A 20 12.73 1.47 17.97
C GLY A 20 12.79 2.19 19.31
N ASP A 21 12.75 3.53 19.35
CA ASP A 21 12.61 4.29 20.60
C ASP A 21 11.14 4.43 20.98
N LEU A 22 10.60 3.36 21.56
CA LEU A 22 9.20 3.27 21.97
C LEU A 22 8.79 4.41 22.91
N HIS A 23 9.61 4.77 23.91
CA HIS A 23 9.24 5.75 24.92
C HIS A 23 9.11 7.15 24.31
N THR A 24 10.09 7.55 23.51
CA THR A 24 10.05 8.84 22.80
C THR A 24 8.88 8.90 21.81
N ASN A 25 8.62 7.81 21.10
CA ASN A 25 7.51 7.75 20.13
C ASN A 25 6.15 7.85 20.82
N LEU A 26 5.92 7.10 21.91
CA LEU A 26 4.68 7.18 22.68
C LEU A 26 4.46 8.57 23.29
N THR A 27 5.52 9.22 23.75
CA THR A 27 5.45 10.60 24.27
C THR A 27 4.99 11.60 23.21
N LYS A 28 5.29 11.35 21.93
CA LYS A 28 4.86 12.20 20.81
C LYS A 28 3.41 11.94 20.39
N ILE A 29 2.98 10.67 20.38
CA ILE A 29 1.70 10.29 19.74
C ILE A 29 0.55 10.11 20.74
N VAL A 30 0.79 9.63 21.96
CA VAL A 30 -0.28 9.29 22.90
C VAL A 30 -0.93 10.52 23.53
N PRO A 31 -0.20 11.54 24.02
CA PRO A 31 -0.83 12.69 24.67
C PRO A 31 -1.91 13.41 23.84
N PRO A 32 -1.71 13.73 22.54
CA PRO A 32 -2.76 14.37 21.76
C PRO A 32 -3.98 13.45 21.56
N LEU A 33 -3.77 12.15 21.39
CA LEU A 33 -4.85 11.18 21.22
C LEU A 33 -5.66 11.00 22.50
N ALA A 34 -5.00 10.80 23.65
CA ALA A 34 -5.66 10.62 24.94
C ALA A 34 -6.41 11.89 25.41
N ALA A 35 -5.95 13.07 25.00
CA ALA A 35 -6.66 14.33 25.27
C ALA A 35 -7.93 14.49 24.41
N ALA A 36 -7.94 13.93 23.20
CA ALA A 36 -9.06 14.02 22.26
C ALA A 36 -10.09 12.89 22.44
N PHE A 37 -9.62 11.67 22.76
CA PHE A 37 -10.44 10.46 22.83
C PHE A 37 -10.47 9.94 24.27
N PRO A 38 -11.60 10.07 24.98
CA PRO A 38 -11.69 9.69 26.40
C PRO A 38 -11.66 8.18 26.64
N ASP A 39 -12.06 7.36 25.66
CA ASP A 39 -11.97 5.89 25.69
C ASP A 39 -10.93 5.44 24.65
N LEU A 40 -9.65 5.48 25.06
CA LEU A 40 -8.50 5.09 24.25
C LEU A 40 -7.86 3.82 24.83
N HIS A 41 -7.92 2.74 24.06
CA HIS A 41 -7.20 1.50 24.35
C HIS A 41 -5.88 1.45 23.57
N ILE A 42 -4.81 1.00 24.20
CA ILE A 42 -3.48 0.91 23.57
C ILE A 42 -2.99 -0.53 23.66
N LEU A 43 -2.69 -1.15 22.52
CA LEU A 43 -2.17 -2.52 22.44
C LEU A 43 -0.84 -2.54 21.69
N HIS A 44 0.14 -3.25 22.25
CA HIS A 44 1.45 -3.43 21.63
C HIS A 44 1.51 -4.78 20.93
N THR A 45 1.90 -4.80 19.66
CA THR A 45 2.20 -6.07 18.98
C THR A 45 3.49 -6.67 19.54
N LYS A 46 3.57 -8.00 19.51
CA LYS A 46 4.75 -8.76 19.98
C LYS A 46 5.36 -9.58 18.84
N LYS A 47 4.53 -10.04 17.91
CA LYS A 47 4.93 -10.85 16.76
C LYS A 47 4.09 -10.51 15.53
N GLN A 48 4.54 -11.00 14.39
CA GLN A 48 3.80 -10.94 13.14
C GLN A 48 2.40 -11.55 13.30
N GLY A 49 1.42 -10.88 12.71
CA GLY A 49 0.00 -11.23 12.74
C GLY A 49 -0.74 -10.77 14.00
N ASP A 50 -0.07 -10.13 14.97
CA ASP A 50 -0.77 -9.57 16.13
C ASP A 50 -1.66 -8.38 15.74
N ALA A 51 -1.25 -7.52 14.80
CA ALA A 51 -2.08 -6.39 14.39
C ALA A 51 -3.34 -6.88 13.64
N THR A 52 -3.21 -7.93 12.82
CA THR A 52 -4.35 -8.61 12.19
C THR A 52 -5.33 -9.13 13.24
N LYS A 53 -4.84 -9.80 14.28
CA LYS A 53 -5.69 -10.34 15.37
C LYS A 53 -6.39 -9.24 16.15
N TYR A 54 -5.68 -8.18 16.50
CA TYR A 54 -6.27 -7.06 17.22
C TYR A 54 -7.34 -6.36 16.39
N CYS A 55 -7.10 -6.17 15.08
CA CYS A 55 -8.13 -5.65 14.18
C CYS A 55 -9.38 -6.52 14.20
N GLN A 56 -9.25 -7.83 14.05
CA GLN A 56 -10.38 -8.77 14.06
C GLN A 56 -11.12 -8.80 15.40
N GLU A 57 -10.38 -8.77 16.52
CA GLU A 57 -10.96 -8.81 17.85
C GLU A 57 -11.72 -7.54 18.22
N PHE A 58 -11.25 -6.38 17.75
CA PHE A 58 -11.78 -5.07 18.15
C PHE A 58 -12.67 -4.41 17.10
N ALA A 59 -12.74 -4.92 15.86
CA ALA A 59 -13.53 -4.31 14.78
C ALA A 59 -14.99 -4.00 15.14
N SER A 60 -15.64 -4.87 15.92
CA SER A 60 -17.03 -4.68 16.37
C SER A 60 -17.16 -3.96 17.73
N LYS A 61 -16.04 -3.53 18.32
CA LYS A 61 -15.97 -2.97 19.69
C LYS A 61 -15.54 -1.51 19.72
N VAL A 62 -14.92 -1.01 18.65
CA VAL A 62 -14.37 0.35 18.55
C VAL A 62 -14.85 1.02 17.27
N ASP A 63 -14.78 2.35 17.24
CA ASP A 63 -15.18 3.16 16.08
C ASP A 63 -13.98 3.53 15.20
N LEU A 64 -12.79 3.60 15.80
CA LEU A 64 -11.54 3.96 15.16
C LEU A 64 -10.41 3.02 15.59
N ILE A 65 -9.69 2.49 14.61
CA ILE A 65 -8.40 1.82 14.81
C ILE A 65 -7.29 2.71 14.25
N ILE A 66 -6.33 3.04 15.10
CA ILE A 66 -5.11 3.76 14.75
C ILE A 66 -3.98 2.74 14.76
N VAL A 67 -3.20 2.69 13.69
CA VAL A 67 -1.97 1.88 13.63
C VAL A 67 -0.74 2.77 13.62
N PHE A 68 0.17 2.56 14.57
CA PHE A 68 1.52 3.11 14.53
C PHE A 68 2.50 2.03 14.08
N GLY A 69 2.95 2.13 12.83
CA GLY A 69 3.79 1.13 12.18
C GLY A 69 4.17 1.51 10.76
N GLY A 70 4.99 0.68 10.12
CA GLY A 70 5.31 0.79 8.69
C GLY A 70 4.33 0.03 7.80
N ASP A 71 4.65 -0.08 6.52
CA ASP A 71 3.79 -0.69 5.49
C ASP A 71 3.34 -2.11 5.86
N GLY A 72 4.23 -2.95 6.40
CA GLY A 72 3.86 -4.30 6.85
C GLY A 72 2.84 -4.33 8.01
N THR A 73 2.91 -3.37 8.94
CA THR A 73 1.91 -3.29 10.04
C THR A 73 0.57 -2.76 9.52
N VAL A 74 0.59 -1.83 8.57
CA VAL A 74 -0.60 -1.37 7.86
C VAL A 74 -1.23 -2.53 7.07
N PHE A 75 -0.41 -3.32 6.37
CA PHE A 75 -0.87 -4.50 5.63
C PHE A 75 -1.51 -5.57 6.53
N GLU A 76 -0.97 -5.80 7.73
CA GLU A 76 -1.62 -6.67 8.72
C GLU A 76 -3.01 -6.14 9.13
N CYS A 77 -3.16 -4.81 9.27
CA CYS A 77 -4.45 -4.18 9.58
C CYS A 77 -5.42 -4.29 8.40
N THR A 78 -4.95 -4.04 7.17
CA THR A 78 -5.73 -4.24 5.93
C THR A 78 -6.33 -5.63 5.89
N ASN A 79 -5.51 -6.66 6.11
CA ASN A 79 -5.97 -8.05 6.09
C ASN A 79 -6.78 -8.46 7.32
N GLY A 80 -6.60 -7.76 8.44
CA GLY A 80 -7.45 -7.94 9.62
C GLY A 80 -8.86 -7.42 9.41
N LEU A 81 -9.02 -6.29 8.71
CA LEU A 81 -10.29 -5.58 8.58
C LEU A 81 -11.04 -5.85 7.29
N ALA A 82 -10.36 -5.94 6.15
CA ALA A 82 -11.00 -6.07 4.85
C ALA A 82 -11.99 -7.26 4.73
N PRO A 83 -11.74 -8.46 5.30
CA PRO A 83 -12.71 -9.56 5.19
C PRO A 83 -13.91 -9.45 6.15
N LEU A 84 -13.96 -8.45 7.04
CA LEU A 84 -15.01 -8.34 8.06
C LEU A 84 -16.22 -7.56 7.55
N GLU A 85 -17.42 -7.90 8.04
CA GLU A 85 -18.65 -7.14 7.76
C GLU A 85 -18.65 -5.74 8.39
N THR A 86 -18.20 -5.65 9.65
CA THR A 86 -18.04 -4.38 10.37
C THR A 86 -16.59 -3.95 10.31
N ARG A 87 -16.35 -2.76 9.77
CA ARG A 87 -15.02 -2.19 9.58
C ARG A 87 -14.99 -0.79 10.20
N PRO A 88 -14.34 -0.59 11.36
CA PRO A 88 -14.18 0.75 11.92
C PRO A 88 -13.31 1.62 11.00
N THR A 89 -13.33 2.94 11.22
CA THR A 89 -12.41 3.82 10.52
C THR A 89 -10.97 3.44 10.84
N LEU A 90 -10.09 3.47 9.84
CA LEU A 90 -8.67 3.18 10.00
C LEU A 90 -7.83 4.46 9.87
N ALA A 91 -6.82 4.62 10.72
CA ALA A 91 -5.88 5.74 10.68
C ALA A 91 -4.44 5.24 10.81
N ILE A 92 -3.51 5.94 10.15
CA ILE A 92 -2.10 5.55 10.12
C ILE A 92 -1.26 6.65 10.78
N ILE A 93 -0.39 6.25 11.70
CA ILE A 93 0.74 7.05 12.15
C ILE A 93 2.00 6.41 11.55
N PRO A 94 2.73 7.12 10.66
CA PRO A 94 3.82 6.53 9.88
C PRO A 94 5.01 6.18 10.76
N GLY A 95 5.29 4.88 10.89
CA GLY A 95 6.36 4.33 11.73
C GLY A 95 7.42 3.54 10.98
N GLY A 96 7.32 3.41 9.66
CA GLY A 96 8.32 2.80 8.78
C GLY A 96 9.11 3.85 7.98
N THR A 97 9.81 3.38 6.95
CA THR A 97 10.62 4.24 6.07
C THR A 97 9.82 4.78 4.88
N CYS A 98 9.05 3.92 4.20
CA CYS A 98 8.28 4.30 3.00
C CYS A 98 6.95 4.92 3.41
N ASN A 99 6.10 4.16 4.10
CA ASN A 99 4.79 4.58 4.59
C ASN A 99 3.88 5.04 3.44
N ASP A 100 3.83 4.27 2.36
CA ASP A 100 3.23 4.63 1.08
C ASP A 100 1.77 5.05 1.24
N PHE A 101 0.98 4.26 1.94
CA PHE A 101 -0.44 4.57 2.11
C PHE A 101 -0.69 5.76 3.05
N SER A 102 0.20 6.02 4.00
CA SER A 102 0.11 7.24 4.81
C SER A 102 0.32 8.50 3.95
N ARG A 103 1.21 8.44 2.95
CA ARG A 103 1.47 9.54 2.01
C ARG A 103 0.29 9.73 1.07
N THR A 104 -0.31 8.64 0.60
CA THR A 104 -1.56 8.65 -0.19
C THR A 104 -2.67 9.40 0.53
N LEU A 105 -2.76 9.27 1.86
CA LEU A 105 -3.74 9.98 2.69
C LEU A 105 -3.31 11.41 3.09
N GLY A 106 -2.17 11.89 2.62
CA GLY A 106 -1.60 13.20 2.97
C GLY A 106 -1.13 13.31 4.42
N VAL A 107 -0.93 12.18 5.11
CA VAL A 107 -0.52 12.15 6.51
C VAL A 107 0.91 12.69 6.66
N PRO A 108 1.14 13.67 7.56
CA PRO A 108 2.49 14.14 7.85
C PRO A 108 3.40 12.99 8.32
N GLN A 109 4.61 12.92 7.75
CA GLN A 109 5.59 11.92 8.17
C GLN A 109 6.19 12.21 9.56
N ASN A 110 5.92 13.40 10.12
CA ASN A 110 6.16 13.66 11.54
C ASN A 110 5.04 13.04 12.38
N ILE A 111 5.39 12.04 13.19
CA ILE A 111 4.42 11.24 13.96
C ILE A 111 3.59 12.06 14.97
N ALA A 112 4.12 13.16 15.51
CA ALA A 112 3.36 14.01 16.41
C ALA A 112 2.26 14.79 15.65
N GLU A 113 2.58 15.25 14.43
CA GLU A 113 1.61 15.91 13.55
C GLU A 113 0.60 14.91 12.97
N ALA A 114 1.01 13.68 12.68
CA ALA A 114 0.09 12.60 12.30
C ALA A 114 -0.92 12.30 13.42
N ALA A 115 -0.47 12.21 14.68
CA ALA A 115 -1.38 12.02 15.81
C ALA A 115 -2.35 13.19 15.97
N LYS A 116 -1.88 14.44 15.81
CA LYS A 116 -2.75 15.63 15.81
C LYS A 116 -3.75 15.65 14.66
N LEU A 117 -3.35 15.21 13.46
CA LEU A 117 -4.25 15.09 12.31
C LEU A 117 -5.45 14.18 12.64
N ILE A 118 -5.23 13.06 13.31
CA ILE A 118 -6.30 12.12 13.68
C ILE A 118 -7.36 12.79 14.56
N THR A 119 -6.96 13.68 15.47
CA THR A 119 -7.88 14.45 16.32
C THR A 119 -8.78 15.43 15.55
N LYS A 120 -8.54 15.63 14.24
CA LYS A 120 -9.40 16.46 13.37
C LYS A 120 -10.56 15.69 12.76
N GLU A 121 -10.53 14.36 12.81
CA GLU A 121 -11.62 13.47 12.40
C GLU A 121 -12.10 13.69 10.93
N HIS A 122 -11.18 14.09 10.05
CA HIS A 122 -11.43 14.13 8.60
C HIS A 122 -11.31 12.73 8.03
N VAL A 123 -12.42 12.21 7.49
CA VAL A 123 -12.54 10.83 7.01
C VAL A 123 -12.99 10.84 5.55
N LYS A 124 -12.41 9.98 4.73
CA LYS A 124 -12.86 9.73 3.35
C LYS A 124 -13.02 8.22 3.09
N PRO A 125 -13.89 7.81 2.13
CA PRO A 125 -13.87 6.45 1.63
C PRO A 125 -12.54 6.15 0.91
N VAL A 126 -12.12 4.90 0.98
CA VAL A 126 -10.91 4.38 0.34
C VAL A 126 -11.22 3.01 -0.26
N ASP A 127 -10.80 2.81 -1.49
CA ASP A 127 -10.91 1.56 -2.22
C ASP A 127 -9.87 0.56 -1.72
N VAL A 128 -10.28 -0.70 -1.63
CA VAL A 128 -9.41 -1.82 -1.27
C VAL A 128 -9.41 -2.81 -2.41
N ALA A 129 -8.23 -3.16 -2.91
CA ALA A 129 -8.11 -4.18 -3.93
C ALA A 129 -8.01 -5.58 -3.31
N LYS A 130 -8.48 -6.59 -4.03
CA LYS A 130 -8.46 -7.98 -3.59
C LYS A 130 -8.00 -8.89 -4.74
N ALA A 131 -6.89 -9.59 -4.53
CA ALA A 131 -6.33 -10.59 -5.45
C ALA A 131 -6.46 -11.99 -4.85
N ASN A 132 -7.22 -12.90 -5.47
CA ASN A 132 -7.41 -14.28 -4.98
C ASN A 132 -7.75 -14.39 -3.47
N GLY A 133 -8.46 -13.40 -2.90
CA GLY A 133 -8.81 -13.33 -1.47
C GLY A 133 -7.83 -12.55 -0.58
N GLN A 134 -6.64 -12.24 -1.06
CA GLN A 134 -5.65 -11.40 -0.39
C GLN A 134 -5.93 -9.91 -0.69
N HIS A 135 -6.01 -9.08 0.33
CA HIS A 135 -6.33 -7.65 0.17
C HIS A 135 -5.06 -6.80 0.16
N PHE A 136 -5.05 -5.71 -0.61
CA PHE A 136 -3.97 -4.74 -0.66
C PHE A 136 -4.49 -3.31 -0.84
N LEU A 137 -3.68 -2.33 -0.42
CA LEU A 137 -3.97 -0.91 -0.51
C LEU A 137 -3.06 -0.19 -1.52
N ASN A 138 -1.81 -0.63 -1.72
CA ASN A 138 -0.89 0.07 -2.61
C ASN A 138 -0.80 -0.60 -3.97
N PHE A 139 -0.34 -1.85 -4.04
CA PHE A 139 -0.11 -2.50 -5.34
C PHE A 139 -0.13 -4.03 -5.31
N TRP A 140 -0.28 -4.59 -6.51
CA TRP A 140 0.04 -5.97 -6.89
C TRP A 140 1.03 -5.92 -8.05
N GLY A 141 2.03 -6.80 -8.11
CA GLY A 141 2.95 -6.82 -9.25
C GLY A 141 3.81 -8.09 -9.41
N ILE A 142 4.23 -8.33 -10.65
CA ILE A 142 5.16 -9.39 -11.05
C ILE A 142 6.28 -8.80 -11.93
N GLY A 143 7.48 -9.40 -11.89
CA GLY A 143 8.67 -8.86 -12.57
C GLY A 143 9.47 -7.86 -11.72
N LEU A 144 9.15 -7.73 -10.43
CA LEU A 144 9.86 -6.87 -9.47
C LEU A 144 11.13 -7.54 -8.88
N VAL A 145 11.23 -8.86 -8.99
CA VAL A 145 12.38 -9.65 -8.56
C VAL A 145 13.06 -10.21 -9.81
N SER A 146 14.35 -9.90 -9.99
CA SER A 146 15.19 -10.55 -11.02
C SER A 146 16.02 -11.65 -10.37
N GLU A 147 16.42 -12.70 -11.10
CA GLU A 147 17.35 -13.72 -10.61
C GLU A 147 18.70 -13.13 -10.17
N VAL A 148 19.04 -11.93 -10.67
CA VAL A 148 20.22 -11.13 -10.28
C VAL A 148 20.14 -10.66 -8.83
N SER A 149 18.95 -10.64 -8.24
CA SER A 149 18.75 -10.28 -6.84
C SER A 149 19.36 -11.28 -5.86
N ASN A 150 19.81 -12.48 -6.24
CA ASN A 150 20.42 -13.44 -5.29
C ASN A 150 21.65 -12.92 -4.50
N ASN A 151 22.23 -11.77 -4.87
CA ASN A 151 23.16 -10.98 -4.05
C ASN A 151 22.45 -9.79 -3.35
N ILE A 152 21.32 -10.05 -2.66
CA ILE A 152 20.49 -9.03 -2.00
C ILE A 152 21.32 -8.30 -0.93
N ASP A 153 21.41 -6.97 -1.00
CA ASP A 153 21.65 -6.16 0.19
C ASP A 153 20.35 -6.13 0.99
N ALA A 154 20.19 -7.11 1.89
CA ALA A 154 19.00 -7.28 2.70
C ALA A 154 18.67 -6.05 3.55
N GLU A 155 19.69 -5.25 3.90
CA GLU A 155 19.54 -4.03 4.66
C GLU A 155 18.92 -2.92 3.81
N GLU A 156 19.39 -2.74 2.57
CA GLU A 156 18.79 -1.76 1.65
C GLU A 156 17.35 -2.13 1.27
N LYS A 157 17.07 -3.41 0.99
CA LYS A 157 15.70 -3.87 0.67
C LYS A 157 14.74 -3.65 1.86
N ALA A 158 15.18 -3.94 3.08
CA ALA A 158 14.39 -3.68 4.28
C ALA A 158 14.15 -2.19 4.51
N LYS A 159 15.12 -1.33 4.14
CA LYS A 159 15.03 0.12 4.30
C LYS A 159 14.14 0.78 3.24
N LEU A 160 14.25 0.38 1.98
CA LEU A 160 13.55 1.00 0.84
C LEU A 160 12.20 0.34 0.51
N GLY A 161 11.92 -0.82 1.10
CA GLY A 161 10.78 -1.64 0.69
C GLY A 161 10.95 -2.26 -0.70
N LYS A 162 10.01 -3.13 -1.09
CA LYS A 162 10.08 -3.90 -2.34
C LYS A 162 10.16 -2.98 -3.57
N ILE A 163 9.24 -2.02 -3.70
CA ILE A 163 9.23 -1.08 -4.83
C ILE A 163 10.41 -0.12 -4.81
N GLY A 164 10.74 0.46 -3.64
CA GLY A 164 11.87 1.40 -3.56
C GLY A 164 13.20 0.75 -3.95
N TYR A 165 13.39 -0.52 -3.56
CA TYR A 165 14.55 -1.32 -3.98
C TYR A 165 14.54 -1.66 -5.48
N TYR A 166 13.38 -2.04 -6.03
CA TYR A 166 13.26 -2.25 -7.47
C TYR A 166 13.60 -0.97 -8.26
N LEU A 167 13.07 0.18 -7.85
CA LEU A 167 13.35 1.46 -8.50
C LEU A 167 14.81 1.93 -8.36
N SER A 168 15.50 1.56 -7.27
CA SER A 168 16.93 1.88 -7.12
C SER A 168 17.81 1.04 -8.05
N THR A 169 17.42 -0.20 -8.30
CA THR A 169 18.19 -1.18 -9.07
C THR A 169 17.87 -1.18 -10.56
N ILE A 170 16.64 -0.83 -10.98
CA ILE A 170 16.21 -0.91 -12.38
C ILE A 170 17.09 -0.10 -13.35
N ARG A 171 17.74 0.97 -12.86
CA ARG A 171 18.65 1.80 -13.65
C ARG A 171 19.92 1.06 -14.10
N THR A 172 20.33 0.01 -13.37
CA THR A 172 21.56 -0.75 -13.65
C THR A 172 21.29 -2.09 -14.34
N VAL A 173 20.03 -2.52 -14.42
CA VAL A 173 19.62 -3.76 -15.09
C VAL A 173 20.03 -3.72 -16.56
N LYS A 174 20.87 -4.66 -17.01
CA LYS A 174 21.30 -4.74 -18.43
C LYS A 174 20.38 -5.65 -19.24
N ASN A 175 20.05 -6.80 -18.69
CA ASN A 175 19.13 -7.77 -19.28
C ASN A 175 18.04 -8.05 -18.25
N ALA A 176 16.82 -7.56 -18.50
CA ALA A 176 15.66 -7.91 -17.70
C ALA A 176 15.11 -9.25 -18.22
N GLU A 177 14.69 -10.12 -17.30
CA GLU A 177 13.89 -11.28 -17.67
C GLU A 177 12.55 -10.81 -18.24
N THR A 178 12.11 -11.45 -19.31
CA THR A 178 10.78 -11.22 -19.91
C THR A 178 9.90 -12.43 -19.66
N PHE A 179 8.60 -12.23 -19.74
CA PHE A 179 7.62 -13.29 -19.62
C PHE A 179 6.34 -12.97 -20.40
N PRO A 180 5.68 -13.99 -20.96
CA PRO A 180 4.40 -13.81 -21.61
C PRO A 180 3.33 -13.57 -20.54
N VAL A 181 2.46 -12.60 -20.79
CA VAL A 181 1.32 -12.29 -19.92
C VAL A 181 0.04 -12.15 -20.73
N LYS A 182 -1.04 -12.68 -20.16
CA LYS A 182 -2.41 -12.43 -20.60
C LYS A 182 -3.17 -11.71 -19.50
N ILE A 183 -3.77 -10.58 -19.85
CA ILE A 183 -4.57 -9.75 -18.94
C ILE A 183 -5.96 -9.62 -19.53
N THR A 184 -6.96 -10.18 -18.86
CA THR A 184 -8.38 -9.91 -19.15
C THR A 184 -8.85 -8.82 -18.21
N TYR A 185 -9.41 -7.72 -18.72
CA TYR A 185 -9.84 -6.59 -17.91
C TYR A 185 -11.18 -6.05 -18.43
N ASP A 186 -12.21 -6.05 -17.58
CA ASP A 186 -13.57 -5.55 -17.90
C ASP A 186 -14.12 -6.03 -19.27
N GLY A 187 -13.84 -7.30 -19.62
CA GLY A 187 -14.27 -7.93 -20.88
C GLY A 187 -13.35 -7.72 -22.09
N GLN A 188 -12.26 -6.95 -21.94
CA GLN A 188 -11.20 -6.79 -22.93
C GLN A 188 -10.02 -7.71 -22.61
N VAL A 189 -9.15 -7.94 -23.60
CA VAL A 189 -7.97 -8.81 -23.45
C VAL A 189 -6.73 -8.08 -23.98
N TYR A 190 -5.65 -8.17 -23.22
CA TYR A 190 -4.29 -7.77 -23.58
C TYR A 190 -3.37 -8.99 -23.47
N GLU A 191 -2.61 -9.29 -24.51
CA GLU A 191 -1.63 -10.39 -24.55
C GLU A 191 -0.34 -9.85 -25.15
N ASP A 192 0.79 -9.99 -24.44
CA ASP A 192 2.10 -9.48 -24.87
C ASP A 192 3.24 -10.11 -24.06
N GLU A 193 4.48 -9.85 -24.47
CA GLU A 193 5.70 -10.13 -23.70
C GLU A 193 6.06 -8.93 -22.81
N ALA A 194 6.15 -9.14 -21.50
CA ALA A 194 6.35 -8.09 -20.50
C ALA A 194 7.64 -8.28 -19.69
N VAL A 195 8.17 -7.18 -19.14
CA VAL A 195 9.21 -7.21 -18.08
C VAL A 195 8.63 -6.90 -16.71
N LEU A 196 7.52 -6.15 -16.66
CA LEU A 196 6.87 -5.71 -15.44
C LEU A 196 5.37 -5.62 -15.70
N VAL A 197 4.58 -6.17 -14.79
CA VAL A 197 3.14 -5.99 -14.75
C VAL A 197 2.77 -5.55 -13.35
N MET A 198 2.01 -4.46 -13.25
CA MET A 198 1.52 -3.92 -11.99
C MET A 198 0.03 -3.61 -12.06
N VAL A 199 -0.61 -3.70 -10.90
CA VAL A 199 -1.95 -3.18 -10.65
C VAL A 199 -1.86 -2.24 -9.45
N GLY A 200 -2.07 -0.95 -9.68
CA GLY A 200 -1.96 0.11 -8.69
C GLY A 200 -3.30 0.53 -8.08
N ASN A 201 -3.27 0.86 -6.79
CA ASN A 201 -4.36 1.50 -6.03
C ASN A 201 -3.84 2.69 -5.21
N GLY A 202 -2.62 2.58 -4.65
CA GLY A 202 -1.97 3.63 -3.88
C GLY A 202 -1.35 4.73 -4.73
N GLU A 203 -1.41 5.98 -4.26
CA GLU A 203 -0.88 7.15 -4.95
C GLU A 203 0.63 7.38 -4.73
N TYR A 204 1.21 6.58 -3.85
CA TYR A 204 2.64 6.54 -3.57
C TYR A 204 3.13 5.09 -3.62
N LEU A 205 4.34 4.90 -4.16
CA LEU A 205 5.00 3.59 -4.22
C LEU A 205 6.50 3.78 -3.95
N GLY A 206 7.03 3.06 -2.96
CA GLY A 206 8.46 3.16 -2.60
C GLY A 206 8.87 4.53 -2.03
N GLY A 207 7.94 5.20 -1.34
CA GLY A 207 8.14 6.47 -0.65
C GLY A 207 8.07 7.73 -1.53
N ILE A 208 7.78 7.57 -2.82
CA ILE A 208 7.64 8.66 -3.81
C ILE A 208 6.26 8.58 -4.49
N PRO A 209 5.79 9.65 -5.15
CA PRO A 209 4.57 9.58 -5.95
C PRO A 209 4.62 8.40 -6.91
N SER A 210 3.49 7.72 -7.09
CA SER A 210 3.39 6.55 -7.97
C SER A 210 3.93 6.87 -9.35
N PHE A 211 4.69 5.93 -9.92
CA PHE A 211 5.10 6.00 -11.31
C PHE A 211 4.00 5.51 -12.26
N ILE A 212 2.89 4.98 -11.75
CA ILE A 212 1.69 4.72 -12.54
C ILE A 212 0.91 6.03 -12.62
N PRO A 213 0.74 6.63 -13.81
CA PRO A 213 0.12 7.95 -13.96
C PRO A 213 -1.30 7.98 -13.39
N ASN A 214 -1.65 9.07 -12.70
CA ASN A 214 -3.04 9.40 -12.35
C ASN A 214 -3.79 8.33 -11.52
N VAL A 215 -3.07 7.42 -10.84
CA VAL A 215 -3.68 6.48 -9.90
C VAL A 215 -4.40 7.24 -8.78
N LYS A 216 -5.54 6.71 -8.34
CA LYS A 216 -6.35 7.27 -7.25
C LYS A 216 -6.88 6.15 -6.38
N CYS A 217 -6.82 6.34 -5.06
CA CYS A 217 -7.24 5.33 -4.09
C CYS A 217 -8.74 5.32 -3.78
N ASP A 218 -9.53 6.14 -4.47
CA ASP A 218 -10.95 6.37 -4.21
C ASP A 218 -11.79 6.63 -5.48
N ASP A 219 -11.29 6.25 -6.66
CA ASP A 219 -11.96 6.45 -7.95
C ASP A 219 -12.84 5.26 -8.41
N GLY A 220 -12.82 4.15 -7.67
CA GLY A 220 -13.56 2.93 -7.95
C GLY A 220 -12.97 2.08 -9.07
N THR A 221 -11.70 2.28 -9.43
CA THR A 221 -10.95 1.51 -10.44
C THR A 221 -9.55 1.17 -9.94
N LEU A 222 -8.85 0.29 -10.65
CA LEU A 222 -7.44 -0.02 -10.46
C LEU A 222 -6.67 0.26 -11.75
N ASP A 223 -5.43 0.69 -11.62
CA ASP A 223 -4.58 1.04 -12.76
C ASP A 223 -3.66 -0.14 -13.13
N ILE A 224 -3.90 -0.75 -14.30
CA ILE A 224 -3.04 -1.78 -14.89
C ILE A 224 -1.91 -1.09 -15.62
N PHE A 225 -0.67 -1.40 -15.26
CA PHE A 225 0.53 -0.84 -15.86
C PHE A 225 1.48 -1.95 -16.28
N VAL A 226 1.78 -2.02 -17.58
CA VAL A 226 2.65 -3.05 -18.17
C VAL A 226 3.80 -2.37 -18.89
N VAL A 227 5.02 -2.80 -18.56
CA VAL A 227 6.21 -2.47 -19.35
C VAL A 227 6.50 -3.65 -20.26
N LYS A 228 6.46 -3.43 -21.57
CA LYS A 228 6.72 -4.46 -22.57
C LYS A 228 8.20 -4.86 -22.56
N SER A 229 8.50 -6.04 -23.11
CA SER A 229 9.87 -6.51 -23.36
C SER A 229 10.73 -5.50 -24.13
N THR A 230 10.14 -4.78 -25.08
CA THR A 230 10.80 -3.71 -25.85
C THR A 230 10.97 -2.41 -25.06
N GLY A 231 10.23 -2.23 -23.97
CA GLY A 231 10.07 -0.96 -23.26
C GLY A 231 11.02 -0.71 -22.10
N ILE A 232 11.98 -1.61 -21.82
CA ILE A 232 12.85 -1.47 -20.65
C ILE A 232 13.66 -0.16 -20.65
N GLN A 233 14.13 0.29 -21.82
CA GLN A 233 14.89 1.54 -21.92
C GLN A 233 13.97 2.76 -21.74
N ALA A 234 12.79 2.74 -22.37
CA ALA A 234 11.76 3.76 -22.19
C ALA A 234 11.37 3.90 -20.71
N PHE A 235 11.15 2.77 -20.03
CA PHE A 235 10.83 2.75 -18.60
C PHE A 235 11.95 3.32 -17.71
N LYS A 236 13.22 3.02 -18.00
CA LYS A 236 14.34 3.63 -17.28
C LYS A 236 14.39 5.14 -17.44
N ASP A 237 14.20 5.62 -18.67
CA ASP A 237 14.19 7.05 -18.97
C ASP A 237 12.98 7.75 -18.31
N TYR A 238 11.83 7.08 -18.30
CA TYR A 238 10.61 7.49 -17.62
C TYR A 238 10.82 7.67 -16.11
N ILE A 239 11.34 6.65 -15.42
CA ILE A 239 11.70 6.71 -13.99
C ILE A 239 12.81 7.76 -13.72
N GLY A 240 13.74 7.94 -14.66
CA GLY A 240 14.81 8.94 -14.57
C GLY A 240 14.29 10.39 -14.58
N LYS A 241 13.29 10.67 -15.41
CA LYS A 241 12.71 12.01 -15.57
C LYS A 241 11.79 12.44 -14.42
N LYS A 242 11.23 11.48 -13.67
CA LYS A 242 10.22 11.73 -12.61
C LYS A 242 9.01 12.53 -13.10
N LEU A 243 8.68 12.41 -14.39
CA LEU A 243 7.50 12.97 -15.03
C LEU A 243 6.53 11.81 -15.24
N PHE A 244 5.65 11.59 -14.25
CA PHE A 244 4.72 10.46 -14.25
C PHE A 244 3.38 10.83 -14.90
N GLU A 245 3.46 11.18 -16.17
CA GLU A 245 2.30 11.37 -17.06
C GLU A 245 2.27 10.23 -18.07
N ASP A 246 1.11 9.98 -18.67
CA ASP A 246 1.02 9.02 -19.77
C ASP A 246 1.90 9.47 -20.92
N SER A 247 2.95 8.71 -21.22
CA SER A 247 3.70 8.88 -22.46
C SER A 247 2.95 8.14 -23.58
N ASN A 248 2.81 8.76 -24.74
CA ASN A 248 2.26 8.13 -25.96
C ASN A 248 3.25 7.09 -26.55
N GLU A 249 3.98 6.36 -25.72
CA GLU A 249 4.98 5.39 -26.14
C GLU A 249 4.31 4.01 -26.27
N ASN A 250 4.45 3.37 -27.43
CA ASN A 250 3.90 2.03 -27.72
C ASN A 250 4.43 0.92 -26.78
N ASP A 251 5.40 1.24 -25.93
CA ASP A 251 6.20 0.34 -25.12
C ASP A 251 5.71 0.20 -23.67
N ILE A 252 4.78 1.06 -23.24
CA ILE A 252 4.11 0.99 -21.94
C ILE A 252 2.61 0.92 -22.19
N PHE A 253 1.95 -0.09 -21.63
CA PHE A 253 0.50 -0.21 -21.67
C PHE A 253 -0.07 0.20 -20.31
N HIS A 254 -1.00 1.14 -20.32
CA HIS A 254 -1.68 1.65 -19.13
C HIS A 254 -3.18 1.73 -19.37
N VAL A 255 -3.98 1.14 -18.47
CA VAL A 255 -5.44 1.21 -18.53
C VAL A 255 -6.04 1.07 -17.13
N LYS A 256 -7.20 1.71 -16.89
CA LYS A 256 -8.00 1.51 -15.67
C LYS A 256 -9.03 0.39 -15.87
N ALA A 257 -9.22 -0.44 -14.86
CA ALA A 257 -10.19 -1.53 -14.86
C ALA A 257 -10.72 -1.86 -13.46
N LYS A 258 -11.85 -2.57 -13.37
CA LYS A 258 -12.45 -2.98 -12.09
C LYS A 258 -12.29 -4.47 -11.78
N SER A 259 -12.43 -5.31 -12.79
CA SER A 259 -12.24 -6.76 -12.70
C SER A 259 -11.15 -7.17 -13.66
N ILE A 260 -10.10 -7.78 -13.11
CA ILE A 260 -8.85 -8.06 -13.81
C ILE A 260 -8.49 -9.53 -13.57
N HIS A 261 -8.15 -10.25 -14.63
CA HIS A 261 -7.58 -11.59 -14.54
C HIS A 261 -6.23 -11.60 -15.22
N ILE A 262 -5.19 -12.00 -14.49
CA ILE A 262 -3.81 -12.03 -14.97
C ILE A 262 -3.32 -13.48 -14.98
N GLU A 263 -2.89 -13.94 -16.15
CA GLU A 263 -2.36 -15.27 -16.41
C GLU A 263 -0.94 -15.15 -16.98
N THR A 264 -0.06 -16.07 -16.59
CA THR A 264 1.30 -16.23 -17.13
C THR A 264 1.50 -17.69 -17.53
N GLU A 265 2.47 -17.96 -18.41
CA GLU A 265 2.73 -19.33 -18.89
C GLU A 265 3.12 -20.29 -17.75
N GLU A 266 3.96 -19.82 -16.83
CA GLU A 266 4.29 -20.50 -15.57
C GLU A 266 3.86 -19.66 -14.39
N GLU A 267 3.62 -20.31 -13.25
CA GLU A 267 3.33 -19.65 -11.98
C GLU A 267 4.45 -18.67 -11.61
N LYS A 268 4.09 -17.42 -11.33
CA LYS A 268 5.01 -16.36 -10.93
C LYS A 268 4.62 -15.81 -9.57
N GLU A 269 5.59 -15.72 -8.68
CA GLU A 269 5.43 -15.09 -7.37
C GLU A 269 5.02 -13.63 -7.54
N VAL A 270 4.08 -13.20 -6.71
CA VAL A 270 3.52 -11.85 -6.71
C VAL A 270 4.07 -11.07 -5.52
N ASP A 271 4.51 -9.85 -5.80
CA ASP A 271 4.78 -8.85 -4.79
C ASP A 271 3.57 -7.94 -4.55
N THR A 272 3.37 -7.57 -3.28
CA THR A 272 2.35 -6.64 -2.83
C THR A 272 2.86 -5.88 -1.58
N ASP A 273 1.99 -5.13 -0.92
CA ASP A 273 2.23 -4.24 0.22
C ASP A 273 3.07 -4.85 1.37
N GLY A 274 3.10 -6.17 1.50
CA GLY A 274 3.84 -6.88 2.52
C GLY A 274 4.26 -8.29 2.10
N GLU A 275 4.55 -9.13 3.10
CA GLU A 275 4.81 -10.55 2.88
C GLU A 275 3.52 -11.27 2.49
N SER A 276 3.54 -11.97 1.36
CA SER A 276 2.40 -12.68 0.80
C SER A 276 2.89 -13.93 0.07
N SER A 277 2.04 -14.94 -0.02
CA SER A 277 2.26 -16.15 -0.81
C SER A 277 1.41 -16.16 -2.09
N LEU A 278 1.05 -14.97 -2.60
CA LEU A 278 0.32 -14.86 -3.85
C LEU A 278 1.20 -15.27 -5.03
N HIS A 279 0.57 -15.87 -6.02
CA HIS A 279 1.18 -16.24 -7.28
C HIS A 279 0.12 -16.20 -8.40
N THR A 280 0.55 -16.08 -9.65
CA THR A 280 -0.36 -16.19 -10.80
C THR A 280 -0.89 -17.62 -10.96
N PRO A 281 -2.06 -17.83 -11.61
CA PRO A 281 -2.97 -16.82 -12.12
C PRO A 281 -3.74 -16.10 -11.00
N CYS A 282 -4.05 -14.81 -11.21
CA CYS A 282 -4.75 -13.98 -10.24
C CYS A 282 -6.03 -13.39 -10.80
N HIS A 283 -7.14 -13.52 -10.06
CA HIS A 283 -8.31 -12.66 -10.22
C HIS A 283 -8.22 -11.52 -9.21
N ILE A 284 -8.28 -10.29 -9.71
CA ILE A 284 -8.15 -9.05 -8.97
C ILE A 284 -9.44 -8.23 -9.14
N GLU A 285 -9.99 -7.77 -8.03
CA GLU A 285 -11.19 -6.95 -7.98
C GLU A 285 -10.99 -5.74 -7.06
N VAL A 286 -11.69 -4.64 -7.38
CA VAL A 286 -11.76 -3.45 -6.53
C VAL A 286 -13.01 -3.48 -5.66
N LEU A 287 -12.82 -3.30 -4.35
CA LEU A 287 -13.90 -3.09 -3.38
C LEU A 287 -14.01 -1.59 -3.14
N GLN A 288 -14.94 -0.94 -3.85
CA GLN A 288 -15.09 0.51 -3.83
C GLN A 288 -15.54 1.01 -2.45
N GLY A 289 -14.84 2.01 -1.91
CA GLY A 289 -15.12 2.64 -0.62
C GLY A 289 -15.13 1.66 0.56
N HIS A 290 -14.39 0.55 0.45
CA HIS A 290 -14.48 -0.56 1.39
C HIS A 290 -13.97 -0.20 2.80
N PHE A 291 -13.01 0.72 2.87
CA PHE A 291 -12.58 1.35 4.11
C PHE A 291 -13.05 2.81 4.20
N THR A 292 -13.20 3.27 5.44
CA THR A 292 -13.19 4.70 5.76
C THR A 292 -11.89 5.00 6.46
N MET A 293 -11.16 6.03 6.03
CA MET A 293 -9.83 6.33 6.57
C MET A 293 -9.65 7.80 6.91
N ILE A 294 -8.87 8.05 7.98
CA ILE A 294 -8.43 9.41 8.32
C ILE A 294 -7.47 9.91 7.25
N TYR A 295 -7.69 11.15 6.79
CA TYR A 295 -6.86 11.78 5.77
C TYR A 295 -6.64 13.27 6.04
N ASN A 296 -5.74 13.89 5.28
CA ASN A 296 -5.42 15.30 5.37
C ASN A 296 -6.01 16.11 4.20
N PRO A 297 -7.18 16.75 4.37
CA PRO A 297 -7.81 17.54 3.30
C PRO A 297 -7.04 18.80 2.90
N ALA A 298 -6.00 19.18 3.65
CA ALA A 298 -5.13 20.30 3.28
C ALA A 298 -4.04 19.92 2.26
N VAL A 299 -3.86 18.62 2.00
CA VAL A 299 -2.80 18.10 1.12
C VAL A 299 -3.38 17.31 -0.05
N VAL A 300 -4.40 16.46 0.21
CA VAL A 300 -5.06 15.60 -0.78
C VAL A 300 -6.54 15.89 -0.89
#